data_AF-A3LQZ3-F1
#
_entry.id   AF-A3LQZ3-F1
#
_cell.length_a   1.000
_cell.length_b   1.000
_cell.length_c   1.000
_cell.angle_alpha   90.00
_cell.angle_beta   90.00
_cell.angle_gamma   90.00
#
_symmetry.space_group_name_H-M   'P 1'
#
loop_
_entity.id
_entity.type
_entity.pdbx_description
1 polymer ?
#
loop_
_entity_poly.entity_id
_entity_poly.type
_entity_poly.pdbx_seq_one_letter_code
_entity_poly.pdbx_strand_id
1 'polypeptide(L)'
;MKPGIDSLRYLVSVRMHMSPPPTNSKEVGHILNGLRNLGKVEFFKVERDKSNCAVYGQELFVVFNPSRKDAFGSIEITKEIENSNDINSVEDEVTLLASQKKIVDNISSIVALPRYSYIENDERYLNGEIEIPFKHRLVKDGLKYDNRYTIPSCTVYNPFAHIRPAENEKNFNYNFLRANIRHNFQKFHKFDPITIKIGLSPLTRWISPKPKKSIPFTGFI
;
A
#
# COMPACT_ATOMS: atom_id res chain seq x y z
N MET A 1 -20.08 -20.06 18.72
CA MET A 1 -19.17 -18.96 18.35
C MET A 1 -19.46 -18.62 16.88
N LYS A 2 -19.93 -17.41 16.54
CA LYS A 2 -20.25 -17.05 15.15
C LYS A 2 -18.94 -16.77 14.39
N PRO A 3 -18.57 -17.57 13.37
CA PRO A 3 -17.39 -17.32 12.56
C PRO A 3 -17.73 -16.20 11.57
N GLY A 4 -17.04 -15.06 11.63
CA GLY A 4 -17.22 -14.00 10.64
C GLY A 4 -16.90 -12.59 11.12
N ILE A 5 -16.97 -12.33 12.43
CA ILE A 5 -16.66 -11.00 12.99
C ILE A 5 -15.21 -10.92 13.50
N ASP A 6 -14.58 -12.07 13.79
CA ASP A 6 -13.28 -12.12 14.48
C ASP A 6 -12.06 -11.92 13.57
N SER A 7 -12.16 -12.10 12.26
CA SER A 7 -11.05 -11.83 11.32
C SER A 7 -10.85 -10.34 11.06
N LEU A 8 -11.90 -9.55 11.21
CA LEU A 8 -11.93 -8.13 10.84
C LEU A 8 -11.06 -7.26 11.77
N ARG A 9 -10.77 -7.72 13.00
CA ARG A 9 -9.84 -7.04 13.92
C ARG A 9 -8.40 -7.04 13.41
N TYR A 10 -8.07 -7.97 12.50
CA TYR A 10 -6.73 -8.12 11.98
C TYR A 10 -6.47 -7.32 10.70
N LEU A 11 -7.49 -6.75 10.08
CA LEU A 11 -7.31 -5.99 8.84
C LEU A 11 -6.36 -4.81 9.01
N VAL A 12 -5.54 -4.58 7.99
CA VAL A 12 -4.63 -3.43 7.91
C VAL A 12 -5.09 -2.55 6.76
N SER A 13 -5.65 -1.40 7.07
CA SER A 13 -6.04 -0.41 6.08
C SER A 13 -4.98 0.66 5.94
N VAL A 14 -4.63 0.98 4.71
CA VAL A 14 -3.58 1.92 4.39
C VAL A 14 -4.05 2.93 3.38
N ARG A 15 -3.72 4.19 3.67
CA ARG A 15 -3.86 5.31 2.76
C ARG A 15 -2.49 5.83 2.42
N MET A 16 -2.20 5.99 1.14
CA MET A 16 -0.94 6.54 0.64
C MET A 16 -1.24 7.68 -0.34
N HIS A 17 -0.42 8.72 -0.28
CA HIS A 17 -0.36 9.73 -1.34
C HIS A 17 0.81 9.42 -2.27
N MET A 18 0.56 9.37 -3.58
CA MET A 18 1.51 9.02 -4.62
C MET A 18 1.94 10.26 -5.39
N SER A 19 3.25 10.44 -5.52
CA SER A 19 3.84 11.48 -6.38
C SER A 19 4.95 10.90 -7.27
N PRO A 20 4.81 10.97 -8.61
CA PRO A 20 3.63 11.45 -9.35
C PRO A 20 2.45 10.47 -9.25
N PRO A 21 1.21 10.87 -9.59
CA PRO A 21 0.10 9.93 -9.73
C PRO A 21 0.33 8.95 -10.89
N PRO A 22 -0.31 7.76 -10.86
CA PRO A 22 -0.28 6.86 -12.00
C PRO A 22 -0.99 7.48 -13.21
N THR A 23 -0.52 7.13 -14.40
CA THR A 23 -0.94 7.73 -15.66
C THR A 23 -1.90 6.85 -16.44
N ASN A 24 -1.85 5.53 -16.22
CA ASN A 24 -2.65 4.55 -16.93
C ASN A 24 -2.97 3.32 -16.06
N SER A 25 -3.86 2.46 -16.56
CA SER A 25 -4.32 1.26 -15.84
C SER A 25 -3.23 0.22 -15.64
N LYS A 26 -2.23 0.12 -16.53
CA LYS A 26 -1.10 -0.79 -16.35
C LYS A 26 -0.22 -0.37 -15.17
N GLU A 27 0.00 0.93 -15.00
CA GLU A 27 0.73 1.49 -13.86
C GLU A 27 -0.03 1.25 -12.54
N VAL A 28 -1.36 1.38 -12.54
CA VAL A 28 -2.21 0.99 -11.40
C VAL A 28 -2.11 -0.52 -11.12
N GLY A 29 -2.13 -1.36 -12.15
CA GLY A 29 -1.96 -2.81 -12.01
C GLY A 29 -0.58 -3.18 -11.45
N HIS A 30 0.47 -2.51 -11.88
CA HIS A 30 1.82 -2.68 -11.36
C HIS A 30 1.90 -2.34 -9.85
N ILE A 31 1.28 -1.23 -9.43
CA ILE A 31 1.19 -0.85 -8.02
C ILE A 31 0.46 -1.92 -7.20
N LEU A 32 -0.69 -2.40 -7.69
CA LEU A 32 -1.45 -3.46 -7.03
C LEU A 32 -0.63 -4.75 -6.89
N ASN A 33 0.06 -5.16 -7.94
CA ASN A 33 0.90 -6.36 -7.91
C ASN A 33 2.05 -6.20 -6.90
N GLY A 34 2.70 -5.03 -6.86
CA GLY A 34 3.68 -4.72 -5.83
C GLY A 34 3.09 -4.88 -4.42
N LEU A 35 1.92 -4.27 -4.16
CA LEU A 35 1.26 -4.36 -2.86
C LEU A 35 0.90 -5.81 -2.49
N ARG A 36 0.47 -6.64 -3.45
CA ARG A 36 0.19 -8.07 -3.22
C ARG A 36 1.41 -8.86 -2.75
N ASN A 37 2.64 -8.43 -3.07
CA ASN A 37 3.86 -9.05 -2.53
C ASN A 37 4.03 -8.80 -1.02
N LEU A 38 3.34 -7.82 -0.45
CA LEU A 38 3.41 -7.51 0.99
C LEU A 38 2.43 -8.34 1.82
N GLY A 39 1.36 -8.84 1.20
CA GLY A 39 0.29 -9.61 1.85
C GLY A 39 -0.98 -9.69 1.00
N LYS A 40 -1.96 -10.46 1.47
CA LYS A 40 -3.26 -10.61 0.79
C LYS A 40 -4.00 -9.27 0.77
N VAL A 41 -4.22 -8.74 -0.43
CA VAL A 41 -4.97 -7.49 -0.66
C VAL A 41 -6.44 -7.83 -0.86
N GLU A 42 -7.28 -7.36 0.05
CA GLU A 42 -8.72 -7.60 0.04
C GLU A 42 -9.48 -6.46 -0.65
N PHE A 43 -8.96 -5.23 -0.56
CA PHE A 43 -9.51 -4.07 -1.24
C PHE A 43 -8.38 -3.18 -1.76
N PHE A 44 -8.57 -2.62 -2.95
CA PHE A 44 -7.63 -1.68 -3.55
C PHE A 44 -8.37 -0.64 -4.39
N LYS A 45 -8.00 0.63 -4.23
CA LYS A 45 -8.57 1.75 -4.98
C LYS A 45 -7.56 2.87 -5.12
N VAL A 46 -7.44 3.40 -6.34
CA VAL A 46 -6.81 4.69 -6.60
C VAL A 46 -7.92 5.70 -6.86
N GLU A 47 -7.90 6.87 -6.22
CA GLU A 47 -8.86 7.94 -6.53
C GLU A 47 -8.71 8.39 -7.98
N ARG A 48 -9.83 8.76 -8.61
CA ARG A 48 -9.78 9.49 -9.88
C ARG A 48 -9.40 10.93 -9.61
N ASP A 49 -8.68 11.51 -10.56
CA ASP A 49 -8.43 12.94 -10.50
C ASP A 49 -9.75 13.72 -10.63
N LYS A 50 -9.89 14.76 -9.83
CA LYS A 50 -11.09 15.60 -9.80
C LYS A 50 -10.97 16.79 -10.75
N SER A 51 -9.76 17.08 -11.23
CA SER A 51 -9.51 18.21 -12.12
C SER A 51 -9.73 17.90 -13.60
N ASN A 52 -10.02 16.63 -13.96
CA ASN A 52 -10.12 16.12 -15.33
C ASN A 52 -8.82 16.29 -16.17
N CYS A 53 -7.70 16.60 -15.53
CA CYS A 53 -6.40 16.71 -16.20
C CYS A 53 -5.70 15.35 -16.32
N ALA A 54 -6.03 14.40 -15.43
CA ALA A 54 -5.53 13.04 -15.45
C ALA A 54 -6.68 12.03 -15.22
N VAL A 55 -6.43 10.75 -15.50
CA VAL A 55 -7.39 9.67 -15.20
C VAL A 55 -7.37 9.33 -13.70
N TYR A 56 -6.18 9.33 -13.11
CA TYR A 56 -5.96 8.95 -11.71
C TYR A 56 -5.40 10.12 -10.91
N GLY A 57 -5.84 10.18 -9.65
CA GLY A 57 -5.34 11.10 -8.65
C GLY A 57 -4.16 10.51 -7.87
N GLN A 58 -3.74 11.25 -6.85
CA GLN A 58 -2.59 10.90 -6.03
C GLN A 58 -2.94 9.97 -4.87
N GLU A 59 -4.22 9.81 -4.54
CA GLU A 59 -4.64 9.06 -3.36
C GLU A 59 -4.86 7.57 -3.67
N LEU A 60 -4.22 6.71 -2.89
CA LEU A 60 -4.35 5.26 -2.94
C LEU A 60 -4.84 4.71 -1.60
N PHE A 61 -5.75 3.76 -1.68
CA PHE A 61 -6.34 3.04 -0.58
C PHE A 61 -6.16 1.55 -0.80
N VAL A 62 -5.69 0.86 0.22
CA VAL A 62 -5.53 -0.58 0.21
C VAL A 62 -5.90 -1.17 1.57
N VAL A 63 -6.57 -2.32 1.57
CA VAL A 63 -6.86 -3.09 2.77
C VAL A 63 -6.21 -4.46 2.61
N PHE A 64 -5.35 -4.79 3.56
CA PHE A 64 -4.74 -6.10 3.68
C PHE A 64 -5.51 -6.94 4.68
N ASN A 65 -5.65 -8.22 4.35
CA ASN A 65 -6.25 -9.22 5.21
C ASN A 65 -5.19 -10.25 5.61
N PRO A 66 -4.73 -10.26 6.87
CA PRO A 66 -3.77 -11.25 7.34
C PRO A 66 -4.33 -12.69 7.38
N SER A 67 -5.66 -12.85 7.34
CA SER A 67 -6.33 -14.14 7.35
C SER A 67 -6.36 -14.77 5.96
N ARG A 68 -6.26 -16.10 5.92
CA ARG A 68 -6.50 -16.91 4.71
C ARG A 68 -7.94 -16.77 4.23
N LYS A 69 -8.90 -16.64 5.13
CA LYS A 69 -10.33 -16.50 4.80
C LYS A 69 -10.63 -15.10 4.30
N ASP A 70 -11.45 -14.99 3.27
CA ASP A 70 -11.92 -13.69 2.78
C ASP A 70 -12.78 -13.00 3.84
N ALA A 71 -12.47 -11.74 4.10
CA ALA A 71 -13.14 -10.92 5.08
C ALA A 71 -14.47 -10.35 4.55
N PHE A 72 -14.56 -10.11 3.24
CA PHE A 72 -15.79 -9.58 2.62
C PHE A 72 -16.61 -10.61 1.84
N GLY A 73 -16.21 -11.88 1.88
CA GLY A 73 -16.85 -12.95 1.12
C GLY A 73 -16.70 -12.71 -0.38
N SER A 74 -15.64 -13.23 -0.97
CA SER A 74 -15.58 -13.43 -2.41
C SER A 74 -16.68 -14.43 -2.79
N ILE A 75 -17.66 -13.96 -3.57
CA ILE A 75 -18.34 -14.82 -4.54
C ILE A 75 -17.32 -15.06 -5.65
N GLU A 76 -16.33 -15.92 -5.40
CA GLU A 76 -15.54 -16.51 -6.48
C GLU A 76 -16.32 -17.72 -7.01
N ILE A 77 -17.31 -17.43 -7.88
CA ILE A 77 -17.84 -18.45 -8.80
C ILE A 77 -16.78 -18.62 -9.88
N THR A 78 -15.74 -19.41 -9.61
CA THR A 78 -14.96 -20.11 -10.65
C THR A 78 -14.12 -21.23 -10.04
N LYS A 79 -14.65 -22.46 -10.16
CA LYS A 79 -13.92 -23.72 -10.43
C LYS A 79 -12.71 -24.10 -9.56
N GLU A 80 -12.86 -24.16 -8.24
CA GLU A 80 -12.02 -25.04 -7.40
C GLU A 80 -12.85 -25.79 -6.33
N ILE A 81 -14.10 -26.14 -6.65
CA ILE A 81 -14.84 -27.15 -5.89
C ILE A 81 -14.50 -28.49 -6.51
N GLU A 82 -13.33 -29.03 -6.18
CA GLU A 82 -12.98 -30.46 -6.20
C GLU A 82 -11.49 -30.56 -5.83
N ASN A 83 -11.21 -30.94 -4.57
CA ASN A 83 -9.90 -31.26 -3.98
C ASN A 83 -9.27 -30.27 -2.97
N SER A 84 -10.05 -29.75 -2.02
CA SER A 84 -9.45 -29.36 -0.74
C SER A 84 -10.21 -29.97 0.44
N ASN A 85 -9.68 -31.08 0.95
CA ASN A 85 -9.99 -31.62 2.28
C ASN A 85 -9.49 -30.70 3.42
N ASP A 86 -9.46 -29.38 3.23
CA ASP A 86 -8.95 -28.43 4.22
C ASP A 86 -10.09 -28.04 5.19
N ILE A 87 -10.52 -29.05 5.93
CA ILE A 87 -11.44 -28.94 7.05
C ILE A 87 -10.74 -28.13 8.14
N ASN A 88 -11.19 -26.89 8.35
CA ASN A 88 -11.05 -26.12 9.59
C ASN A 88 -9.63 -25.94 10.16
N SER A 89 -8.69 -25.36 9.42
CA SER A 89 -7.59 -24.65 10.11
C SER A 89 -8.16 -23.36 10.74
N VAL A 90 -8.41 -23.40 12.04
CA VAL A 90 -8.60 -22.19 12.84
C VAL A 90 -7.24 -21.50 12.85
N GLU A 91 -7.13 -20.37 12.15
CA GLU A 91 -5.90 -19.58 12.22
C GLU A 91 -5.68 -19.11 13.65
N ASP A 92 -4.52 -19.45 14.19
CA ASP A 92 -4.14 -19.05 15.54
C ASP A 92 -3.93 -17.54 15.62
N GLU A 93 -4.40 -16.93 16.70
CA GLU A 93 -4.36 -15.49 16.95
C GLU A 93 -2.93 -14.94 16.93
N VAL A 94 -1.94 -15.69 17.44
CA VAL A 94 -0.53 -15.28 17.41
C VAL A 94 -0.04 -15.16 15.97
N THR A 95 -0.44 -16.10 15.10
CA THR A 95 -0.09 -16.08 13.67
C THR A 95 -0.70 -14.88 12.96
N LEU A 96 -1.97 -14.56 13.24
CA LEU A 96 -2.66 -13.41 12.66
C LEU A 96 -2.04 -12.08 13.11
N LEU A 97 -1.71 -11.95 14.39
CA LEU A 97 -1.02 -10.79 14.94
C LEU A 97 0.39 -10.62 14.35
N ALA A 98 1.14 -11.70 14.20
CA ALA A 98 2.47 -11.67 13.60
C ALA A 98 2.40 -11.23 12.12
N SER A 99 1.44 -11.77 11.36
CA SER A 99 1.20 -11.40 9.95
C SER A 99 0.77 -9.94 9.82
N GLN A 100 -0.18 -9.48 10.66
CA GLN A 100 -0.57 -8.08 10.75
C GLN A 100 0.64 -7.17 11.02
N LYS A 101 1.45 -7.50 12.04
CA LYS A 101 2.64 -6.72 12.39
C LYS A 101 3.61 -6.65 11.21
N LYS A 102 3.88 -7.78 10.55
CA LYS A 102 4.77 -7.84 9.38
C LYS A 102 4.28 -6.92 8.25
N ILE A 103 2.98 -6.91 7.97
CA ILE A 103 2.39 -6.00 6.97
C ILE A 103 2.59 -4.54 7.39
N VAL A 104 2.31 -4.20 8.64
CA VAL A 104 2.46 -2.83 9.17
C VAL A 104 3.92 -2.37 9.09
N ASP A 105 4.87 -3.20 9.52
CA ASP A 105 6.31 -2.89 9.49
C ASP A 105 6.79 -2.68 8.04
N ASN A 106 6.43 -3.62 7.14
CA ASN A 106 6.79 -3.54 5.73
C ASN A 106 6.25 -2.25 5.11
N ILE A 107 4.98 -1.93 5.30
CA ILE A 107 4.36 -0.74 4.73
C ILE A 107 4.94 0.54 5.32
N SER A 108 5.21 0.56 6.63
CA SER A 108 5.80 1.71 7.30
C SER A 108 7.17 2.06 6.73
N SER A 109 7.95 1.07 6.30
CA SER A 109 9.28 1.27 5.74
C SER A 109 9.29 1.67 4.26
N ILE A 110 8.21 1.47 3.51
CA ILE A 110 8.15 1.83 2.07
C ILE A 110 8.36 3.32 1.87
N VAL A 111 9.10 3.69 0.83
CA VAL A 111 9.25 5.07 0.34
C VAL A 111 8.71 5.22 -1.05
N ALA A 112 9.03 4.26 -1.94
CA ALA A 112 8.75 4.41 -3.36
C ALA A 112 8.63 3.06 -4.07
N LEU A 113 8.10 3.11 -5.29
CA LEU A 113 8.01 2.00 -6.25
C LEU A 113 8.49 2.51 -7.63
N PRO A 114 9.33 1.78 -8.37
CA PRO A 114 9.64 2.11 -9.75
C PRO A 114 8.36 2.32 -10.56
N ARG A 115 8.37 3.31 -11.44
CA ARG A 115 7.21 3.55 -12.32
C ARG A 115 7.15 2.46 -13.37
N TYR A 116 5.94 2.00 -13.70
CA TYR A 116 5.75 1.00 -14.75
C TYR A 116 6.38 1.45 -16.08
N SER A 117 6.17 2.71 -16.46
CA SER A 117 6.74 3.30 -17.69
C SER A 117 8.27 3.33 -17.72
N TYR A 118 8.93 3.19 -16.57
CA TYR A 118 10.40 3.15 -16.49
C TYR A 118 10.94 1.73 -16.67
N ILE A 119 10.14 0.70 -16.39
CA ILE A 119 10.57 -0.71 -16.34
C ILE A 119 9.93 -1.60 -17.41
N GLU A 120 8.84 -1.16 -18.06
CA GLU A 120 7.99 -2.01 -18.89
C GLU A 120 8.71 -2.65 -20.09
N ASN A 121 9.80 -2.04 -20.56
CA ASN A 121 10.60 -2.53 -21.70
C ASN A 121 12.03 -2.97 -21.28
N ASP A 122 12.29 -3.10 -19.98
CA ASP A 122 13.59 -3.54 -19.47
C ASP A 122 13.54 -5.05 -19.18
N GLU A 123 13.79 -5.86 -20.21
CA GLU A 123 13.75 -7.33 -20.10
C GLU A 123 14.70 -7.85 -19.02
N ARG A 124 15.84 -7.19 -18.82
CA ARG A 124 16.82 -7.57 -17.80
C ARG A 124 16.24 -7.38 -16.41
N TYR A 125 15.50 -6.30 -16.17
CA TYR A 125 14.80 -6.12 -14.90
C TYR A 125 13.69 -7.15 -14.73
N LEU A 126 12.89 -7.39 -15.78
CA LEU A 126 11.79 -8.37 -15.75
C LEU A 126 12.29 -9.80 -15.50
N ASN A 127 13.47 -10.14 -16.01
CA ASN A 127 14.15 -11.42 -15.77
C ASN A 127 14.90 -11.48 -14.43
N GLY A 128 14.94 -10.37 -13.67
CA GLY A 128 15.61 -10.28 -12.37
C GLY A 128 17.14 -10.19 -12.45
N GLU A 129 17.70 -9.85 -13.60
CA GLU A 129 19.15 -9.72 -13.82
C GLU A 129 19.72 -8.38 -13.35
N ILE A 130 18.88 -7.36 -13.20
CA ILE A 130 19.28 -6.04 -12.72
C ILE A 130 18.39 -5.54 -11.60
N GLU A 131 18.94 -4.61 -10.83
CA GLU A 131 18.25 -3.91 -9.75
C GLU A 131 18.18 -2.41 -10.07
N ILE A 132 17.14 -1.76 -9.57
CA ILE A 132 16.91 -0.33 -9.80
C ILE A 132 17.23 0.43 -8.51
N PRO A 133 18.33 1.22 -8.47
CA PRO A 133 18.70 1.96 -7.28
C PRO A 133 17.77 3.16 -7.05
N PHE A 134 17.26 3.30 -5.82
CA PHE A 134 16.52 4.48 -5.39
C PHE A 134 17.48 5.63 -5.00
N LYS A 135 18.00 6.32 -6.03
CA LYS A 135 18.85 7.50 -5.84
C LYS A 135 18.02 8.65 -5.29
N HIS A 136 18.45 9.21 -4.16
CA HIS A 136 17.74 10.28 -3.47
C HIS A 136 18.69 11.29 -2.82
N ARG A 137 18.13 12.43 -2.40
CA ARG A 137 18.80 13.45 -1.60
C ARG A 137 17.90 13.87 -0.45
N LEU A 138 18.49 14.21 0.68
CA LEU A 138 17.79 14.78 1.83
C LEU A 138 17.66 16.30 1.68
N VAL A 139 16.50 16.84 2.05
CA VAL A 139 16.37 18.29 2.28
C VAL A 139 16.92 18.65 3.66
N LYS A 140 17.09 19.96 3.93
CA LYS A 140 17.74 20.48 5.14
C LYS A 140 17.24 19.83 6.43
N ASP A 141 15.93 19.75 6.62
CA ASP A 141 15.34 19.19 7.86
C ASP A 141 15.52 17.66 7.97
N GLY A 142 15.73 17.00 6.83
CA GLY A 142 16.02 15.56 6.74
C GLY A 142 17.48 15.21 7.06
N LEU A 143 18.42 16.15 7.00
CA LEU A 143 19.86 15.88 7.17
C LEU A 143 20.20 15.25 8.52
N LYS A 144 19.34 15.39 9.54
CA LYS A 144 19.50 14.68 10.82
C LYS A 144 19.44 13.15 10.71
N TYR A 145 18.98 12.61 9.56
CA TYR A 145 18.97 11.18 9.22
C TYR A 145 20.13 10.77 8.32
N ASP A 146 21.02 11.69 7.95
CA ASP A 146 22.16 11.37 7.10
C ASP A 146 23.01 10.26 7.73
N ASN A 147 23.36 9.25 6.93
CA ASN A 147 24.05 8.02 7.36
C ASN A 147 23.37 7.19 8.46
N ARG A 148 22.08 7.42 8.76
CA ARG A 148 21.32 6.69 9.79
C ARG A 148 20.34 5.67 9.22
N TYR A 149 20.35 5.49 7.90
CA TYR A 149 19.52 4.51 7.21
C TYR A 149 20.14 4.13 5.86
N THR A 150 19.64 3.06 5.27
CA THR A 150 19.90 2.66 3.89
C THR A 150 18.58 2.47 3.15
N ILE A 151 18.61 2.61 1.82
CA ILE A 151 17.50 2.22 0.95
C ILE A 151 18.07 1.28 -0.11
N PRO A 152 17.84 -0.05 0.02
CA PRO A 152 18.29 -1.01 -0.97
C PRO A 152 17.68 -0.76 -2.36
N SER A 153 18.33 -1.28 -3.39
CA SER A 153 17.79 -1.28 -4.74
C SER A 153 16.51 -2.12 -4.83
N CYS A 154 15.65 -1.76 -5.77
CA CYS A 154 14.43 -2.50 -6.05
C CYS A 154 14.71 -3.61 -7.05
N THR A 155 14.12 -4.79 -6.84
CA THR A 155 14.19 -5.93 -7.74
C THR A 155 12.80 -6.30 -8.24
N VAL A 156 12.69 -7.22 -9.20
CA VAL A 156 11.36 -7.70 -9.65
C VAL A 156 10.59 -8.41 -8.52
N TYR A 157 11.29 -9.07 -7.59
CA TYR A 157 10.71 -9.77 -6.45
C TYR A 157 10.39 -8.84 -5.28
N ASN A 158 11.24 -7.82 -5.05
CA ASN A 158 11.07 -6.80 -4.02
C ASN A 158 11.02 -5.42 -4.68
N PRO A 159 9.87 -5.04 -5.27
CA PRO A 159 9.81 -3.86 -6.14
C PRO A 159 9.78 -2.55 -5.37
N PHE A 160 9.47 -2.55 -4.06
CA PHE A 160 9.47 -1.34 -3.26
C PHE A 160 10.87 -0.94 -2.78
N ALA A 161 11.11 0.36 -2.74
CA ALA A 161 12.23 0.96 -2.03
C ALA A 161 11.86 1.07 -0.54
N HIS A 162 12.58 0.35 0.32
CA HIS A 162 12.36 0.33 1.77
C HIS A 162 13.44 1.10 2.51
N ILE A 163 13.05 1.95 3.47
CA ILE A 163 13.97 2.49 4.47
C ILE A 163 14.35 1.36 5.43
N ARG A 164 15.65 1.13 5.58
CA ARG A 164 16.24 0.30 6.62
C ARG A 164 17.04 1.18 7.57
N PRO A 165 16.52 1.46 8.78
CA PRO A 165 17.30 2.16 9.81
C PRO A 165 18.60 1.43 10.11
N ALA A 166 19.63 2.16 10.55
CA ALA A 166 20.83 1.54 11.09
C ALA A 166 20.51 0.73 12.36
N GLU A 167 21.27 -0.31 12.69
CA GLU A 167 20.96 -1.27 13.77
C GLU A 167 20.72 -0.61 15.14
N ASN A 168 21.38 0.51 15.42
CA ASN A 168 21.29 1.23 16.70
C ASN A 168 20.19 2.31 16.75
N GLU A 169 19.44 2.50 15.66
CA GLU A 169 18.39 3.53 15.58
C GLU A 169 17.12 3.11 16.30
N LYS A 170 16.95 3.59 17.53
CA LYS A 170 15.69 3.46 18.28
C LYS A 170 14.74 4.59 17.88
N ASN A 171 13.44 4.28 17.77
CA ASN A 171 12.37 5.24 17.48
C ASN A 171 12.50 5.97 16.13
N PHE A 172 12.84 5.22 15.08
CA PHE A 172 12.99 5.79 13.74
C PHE A 172 11.66 6.31 13.18
N ASN A 173 11.63 7.60 12.80
CA ASN A 173 10.43 8.24 12.25
C ASN A 173 10.40 8.16 10.71
N TYR A 174 9.81 7.08 10.20
CA TYR A 174 9.68 6.84 8.75
C TYR A 174 8.97 7.97 8.01
N ASN A 175 7.85 8.47 8.54
CA ASN A 175 7.07 9.51 7.87
C ASN A 175 7.84 10.83 7.76
N PHE A 176 8.56 11.23 8.82
CA PHE A 176 9.39 12.43 8.77
C PHE A 176 10.52 12.29 7.76
N LEU A 177 11.25 11.17 7.77
CA LEU A 177 12.31 10.95 6.80
C LEU A 177 11.75 10.97 5.38
N ARG A 178 10.67 10.23 5.15
CA ARG A 178 10.03 10.14 3.84
C ARG A 178 9.63 11.51 3.31
N ALA A 179 9.01 12.36 4.12
CA ALA A 179 8.68 13.73 3.75
C ALA A 179 9.89 14.56 3.28
N ASN A 180 11.06 14.26 3.84
CA ASN A 180 12.30 14.98 3.58
C ASN A 180 13.21 14.34 2.51
N ILE A 181 12.76 13.26 1.86
CA ILE A 181 13.44 12.63 0.73
C ILE A 181 12.98 13.28 -0.60
N ARG A 182 13.94 13.74 -1.40
CA ARG A 182 13.75 14.09 -2.82
C ARG A 182 14.32 12.98 -3.71
N HIS A 183 13.59 12.64 -4.76
CA HIS A 183 13.97 11.57 -5.69
C HIS A 183 13.66 11.96 -7.14
N ASN A 184 14.00 11.08 -8.09
CA ASN A 184 13.63 11.25 -9.50
C ASN A 184 12.20 10.75 -9.77
N PHE A 185 11.26 11.68 -9.92
CA PHE A 185 9.84 11.42 -10.20
C PHE A 185 9.57 10.77 -11.57
N GLN A 186 10.52 10.83 -12.51
CA GLN A 186 10.39 10.09 -13.78
C GLN A 186 10.59 8.59 -13.59
N LYS A 187 11.35 8.19 -12.55
CA LYS A 187 11.71 6.79 -12.31
C LYS A 187 10.87 6.11 -11.24
N PHE A 188 10.37 6.85 -10.24
CA PHE A 188 9.63 6.27 -9.12
C PHE A 188 8.39 7.07 -8.73
N HIS A 189 7.35 6.34 -8.32
CA HIS A 189 6.29 6.86 -7.46
C HIS A 189 6.79 6.88 -6.02
N LYS A 190 6.79 8.04 -5.38
CA LYS A 190 7.00 8.16 -3.93
C LYS A 190 5.65 8.14 -3.21
N PHE A 191 5.59 7.46 -2.08
CA PHE A 191 4.38 7.28 -1.27
C PHE A 191 4.44 8.14 -0.01
N ASP A 192 3.97 9.38 -0.01
CA ASP A 192 4.10 10.27 1.14
C ASP A 192 2.96 11.30 1.22
N PRO A 193 2.15 11.32 2.30
CA PRO A 193 2.25 10.49 3.52
C PRO A 193 1.70 9.06 3.36
N ILE A 194 2.08 8.17 4.29
CA ILE A 194 1.44 6.86 4.50
C ILE A 194 0.75 6.87 5.87
N THR A 195 -0.54 6.53 5.88
CA THR A 195 -1.35 6.36 7.09
C THR A 195 -1.81 4.92 7.18
N ILE A 196 -1.52 4.25 8.30
CA ILE A 196 -1.88 2.86 8.57
C ILE A 196 -2.90 2.83 9.71
N LYS A 197 -3.92 1.99 9.59
CA LYS A 197 -4.94 1.73 10.62
C LYS A 197 -5.23 0.25 10.71
N ILE A 198 -5.48 -0.23 11.91
CA ILE A 198 -5.77 -1.63 12.21
C ILE A 198 -7.27 -1.79 12.59
N GLY A 199 -7.88 -2.90 12.19
CA GLY A 199 -9.24 -3.32 12.56
C GLY A 199 -10.34 -2.79 11.63
N LEU A 200 -11.57 -2.70 12.14
CA LEU A 200 -12.81 -2.32 11.41
C LEU A 200 -13.09 -0.83 11.28
N SER A 201 -12.53 -0.01 12.17
CA SER A 201 -12.63 1.45 12.12
C SER A 201 -12.29 2.11 10.76
N PRO A 202 -11.43 1.51 9.90
CA PRO A 202 -11.11 2.04 8.58
C PRO A 202 -11.94 1.45 7.43
N LEU A 203 -13.10 0.83 7.66
CA LEU A 203 -14.04 0.48 6.57
C LEU A 203 -15.32 1.35 6.63
N THR A 204 -15.82 1.62 7.83
CA THR A 204 -17.05 2.40 8.06
C THR A 204 -16.95 3.83 7.54
N ARG A 205 -15.76 4.44 7.56
CA ARG A 205 -15.53 5.81 7.05
C ARG A 205 -15.37 5.89 5.53
N TRP A 206 -15.18 4.76 4.84
CA TRP A 206 -14.77 4.73 3.43
C TRP A 206 -15.81 4.11 2.51
N ILE A 207 -16.61 3.18 3.04
CA ILE A 207 -17.77 2.57 2.36
C ILE A 207 -19.02 3.47 2.51
N SER A 208 -19.07 4.31 3.54
CA SER A 208 -20.19 5.25 3.71
C SER A 208 -20.05 6.41 2.72
N PRO A 209 -21.03 6.63 1.82
CA PRO A 209 -21.06 7.85 1.01
C PRO A 209 -21.06 9.05 1.96
N LYS A 210 -20.21 10.05 1.68
CA LYS A 210 -20.26 11.31 2.43
C LYS A 210 -21.71 11.78 2.46
N PRO A 211 -22.29 12.16 3.62
CA PRO A 211 -23.61 12.74 3.64
C PRO A 211 -23.60 13.92 2.68
N LYS A 212 -24.50 13.89 1.68
CA LYS A 212 -24.70 15.04 0.79
C LYS A 212 -24.97 16.22 1.71
N LYS A 213 -24.11 17.25 1.67
CA LYS A 213 -24.44 18.53 2.30
C LYS A 213 -25.79 18.93 1.71
N SER A 214 -26.83 18.99 2.54
CA SER A 214 -28.10 19.58 2.14
C SER A 214 -27.79 21.00 1.69
N ILE A 215 -28.04 21.27 0.42
CA ILE A 215 -28.04 22.62 -0.10
C ILE A 215 -29.24 23.28 0.59
N PRO A 216 -29.07 24.37 1.36
CA PRO A 216 -30.21 25.07 1.92
C PRO A 216 -31.06 25.57 0.75
N PHE A 217 -32.33 25.18 0.76
CA PHE A 217 -33.35 25.67 -0.15
C PHE A 217 -33.57 27.15 0.20
N THR A 218 -32.87 28.05 -0.48
CA THR A 218 -33.22 29.47 -0.46
C THR A 218 -34.40 29.64 -1.40
N GLY A 219 -35.61 29.47 -0.85
CA GLY A 219 -36.82 29.89 -1.51
C GLY A 219 -36.81 31.40 -1.67
N PHE A 220 -36.83 31.85 -2.92
CA PHE A 220 -37.25 33.21 -3.26
C PHE A 220 -38.76 33.16 -3.47
N ILE A 221 -39.49 33.94 -2.66
CA ILE A 221 -40.82 34.48 -2.97
C ILE A 221 -40.63 35.98 -3.07
#